data_AF-A0A150VLS0-F1
#
_entry.id   AF-A0A150VLS0-F1
#
_cell.length_a   1.000
_cell.length_b   1.000
_cell.length_c   1.000
_cell.angle_alpha   90.00
_cell.angle_beta   90.00
_cell.angle_gamma   90.00
#
_symmetry.space_group_name_H-M   'P 1'
#
loop_
_entity.id
_entity.type
_entity.pdbx_description
1 polymer ?
#
loop_
_entity_poly.entity_id
_entity_poly.type
_entity_poly.pdbx_seq_one_letter_code
_entity_poly.pdbx_strand_id
1 'polypeptide(L)'
;MDGSKPDARPGGVVGVLALAGIVAALMQTLVVPLIGDLPKLLDTTASNASWVITATLLAGAVATPVAGRLGDTLGKRRVLLASVVPLVAGSVVCALASSVVPMIVGRGLQGLGMGVVPLGISLLRDILPPERLGGSIALMSASMGVGGALGLPFSAAVAENTDWRVLFWVAAGLSVLVGVLIHRLVPAGRRAAAPGRFDLPGALGLGTGLVALLLAVSKGASWGWGSATTLGLLAAAVVVLLAWGAWELRTPDPLVDLRVTARPVVLMTNAASVLVGFAMYAQSLVVPQLFQLPEATGYGLGQSMMAMGLWMAPAGLMMMVLAPLGAKLSAARGPKVTLSVGALVIAVGYGSSLALMGSTWGLLAVTLICNTGVGLAYGAMPALIMGAVPQEETASANSFNTLMRSIGTSVSAAVIGVVLAQMTTTLGGHALPSENGFRVAMLIGCGVGLVAAAVAALVPARFAAAGPADPVDAGTEGSGTAAVRAPSEAEAPA
;
A
#
# COMPACT_ATOMS: atom_id res chain seq x y z
N MET A 1 26.16 34.61 -4.69
CA MET A 1 24.88 35.18 -5.14
C MET A 1 23.78 34.25 -4.69
N ASP A 2 23.17 34.61 -3.56
CA ASP A 2 22.10 33.87 -2.90
C ASP A 2 20.83 33.89 -3.73
N GLY A 3 20.50 32.74 -4.31
CA GLY A 3 19.18 32.47 -4.87
C GLY A 3 18.30 31.86 -3.78
N SER A 4 17.62 32.71 -3.01
CA SER A 4 16.52 32.30 -2.13
C SER A 4 15.48 31.54 -2.96
N LYS A 5 15.49 30.21 -2.87
CA LYS A 5 14.47 29.34 -3.46
C LYS A 5 13.12 29.73 -2.85
N PRO A 6 12.00 29.64 -3.60
CA PRO A 6 10.69 29.83 -3.00
C PRO A 6 10.56 28.79 -1.88
N ASP A 7 10.39 29.27 -0.65
CA ASP A 7 10.05 28.43 0.49
C ASP A 7 8.72 27.75 0.18
N ALA A 8 8.80 26.55 -0.38
CA ALA A 8 7.64 25.68 -0.52
C ALA A 8 7.16 25.44 0.92
N ARG A 9 6.04 26.08 1.30
CA ARG A 9 5.46 25.96 2.63
C ARG A 9 5.29 24.46 2.91
N PRO A 10 6.06 23.87 3.85
CA PRO A 10 6.12 22.42 4.02
C PRO A 10 4.74 21.77 4.20
N GLY A 11 3.81 22.47 4.85
CA GLY A 11 2.43 22.03 5.02
C GLY A 11 1.64 21.91 3.71
N GLY A 12 1.92 22.75 2.70
CA GLY A 12 1.29 22.67 1.39
C GLY A 12 1.66 21.38 0.65
N VAL A 13 2.94 20.97 0.71
CA VAL A 13 3.38 19.72 0.08
C VAL A 13 2.78 18.50 0.77
N VAL A 14 2.77 18.48 2.10
CA VAL A 14 2.16 17.39 2.86
C VAL A 14 0.68 17.24 2.53
N GLY A 15 -0.07 18.34 2.47
CA GLY A 15 -1.49 18.33 2.11
C GLY A 15 -1.74 17.80 0.70
N VAL A 16 -0.92 18.18 -0.28
CA VAL A 16 -1.03 17.69 -1.67
C VAL A 16 -0.75 16.20 -1.75
N LEU A 17 0.27 15.70 -1.06
CA LEU A 17 0.58 14.28 -1.07
C LEU A 17 -0.51 13.47 -0.34
N ALA A 18 -1.01 13.96 0.80
CA ALA A 18 -2.13 13.34 1.49
C ALA A 18 -3.39 13.29 0.60
N LEU A 19 -3.70 14.37 -0.12
CA LEU A 19 -4.78 14.38 -1.11
C LEU A 19 -4.55 13.32 -2.20
N ALA A 20 -3.32 13.19 -2.71
CA ALA A 20 -2.97 12.17 -3.69
C ALA A 20 -3.22 10.75 -3.16
N GLY A 21 -2.89 10.48 -1.89
CA GLY A 21 -3.20 9.21 -1.24
C GLY A 21 -4.70 8.99 -0.99
N ILE A 22 -5.47 10.03 -0.66
CA ILE A 22 -6.94 9.97 -0.57
C ILE A 22 -7.54 9.58 -1.92
N VAL A 23 -7.11 10.22 -3.01
CA VAL A 23 -7.56 9.92 -4.37
C VAL A 23 -7.22 8.47 -4.74
N ALA A 24 -6.01 8.00 -4.41
CA ALA A 24 -5.63 6.61 -4.65
C ALA A 24 -6.51 5.60 -3.89
N ALA A 25 -6.84 5.88 -2.63
CA ALA A 25 -7.72 5.03 -1.83
C ALA A 25 -9.20 5.11 -2.26
N LEU A 26 -9.65 6.29 -2.71
CA LEU A 26 -10.95 6.46 -3.36
C LEU A 26 -11.06 5.55 -4.59
N MET A 27 -10.04 5.49 -5.44
CA MET A 27 -10.05 4.61 -6.63
C MET A 27 -10.19 3.12 -6.31
N GLN A 28 -9.73 2.68 -5.14
CA GLN A 28 -9.87 1.29 -4.70
C GLN A 28 -11.31 0.96 -4.29
N THR A 29 -12.00 1.91 -3.65
CA THR A 29 -13.32 1.67 -3.05
C THR A 29 -14.49 2.10 -3.92
N LEU A 30 -14.25 2.97 -4.92
CA LEU A 30 -15.27 3.58 -5.78
C LEU A 30 -16.20 2.58 -6.49
N VAL A 31 -15.69 1.41 -6.86
CA VAL A 31 -16.47 0.40 -7.60
C VAL A 31 -17.22 -0.56 -6.66
N VAL A 32 -16.87 -0.59 -5.37
CA VAL A 32 -17.40 -1.60 -4.42
C VAL A 32 -18.94 -1.58 -4.38
N PRO A 33 -19.60 -0.42 -4.31
CA PRO A 33 -21.06 -0.36 -4.40
C PRO A 33 -21.67 -0.90 -5.68
N LEU A 34 -20.98 -0.72 -6.81
CA LEU A 34 -21.50 -1.07 -8.13
C LEU A 34 -21.35 -2.56 -8.47
N ILE A 35 -20.61 -3.34 -7.68
CA ILE A 35 -20.23 -4.73 -8.03
C ILE A 35 -21.44 -5.58 -8.41
N GLY A 36 -22.54 -5.47 -7.66
CA GLY A 36 -23.77 -6.24 -7.90
C GLY A 36 -24.46 -5.87 -9.21
N ASP A 37 -24.35 -4.62 -9.65
CA ASP A 37 -25.04 -4.09 -10.83
C ASP A 37 -24.18 -4.11 -12.09
N LEU A 38 -22.85 -4.18 -11.96
CA LEU A 38 -21.91 -4.24 -13.09
C LEU A 38 -22.29 -5.26 -14.19
N PRO A 39 -22.76 -6.49 -13.87
CA PRO A 39 -23.19 -7.44 -14.90
C PRO A 39 -24.30 -6.89 -15.80
N LYS A 40 -25.27 -6.15 -15.22
CA LYS A 40 -26.37 -5.53 -15.97
C LYS A 40 -25.91 -4.27 -16.69
N LEU A 41 -25.12 -3.43 -16.03
CA LEU A 41 -24.64 -2.16 -16.57
C LEU A 41 -23.71 -2.33 -17.78
N LEU A 42 -22.98 -3.44 -17.84
CA LEU A 42 -21.97 -3.70 -18.87
C LEU A 42 -22.31 -4.89 -19.77
N ASP A 43 -23.54 -5.39 -19.69
CA ASP A 43 -24.06 -6.56 -20.41
C ASP A 43 -23.07 -7.74 -20.39
N THR A 44 -22.79 -8.24 -19.18
CA THR A 44 -21.74 -9.23 -18.96
C THR A 44 -22.05 -10.18 -17.81
N THR A 45 -21.19 -11.17 -17.59
CA THR A 45 -21.33 -12.13 -16.49
C THR A 45 -20.71 -11.58 -15.20
N ALA A 46 -21.16 -12.05 -14.04
CA ALA A 46 -20.54 -11.70 -12.75
C ALA A 46 -19.04 -12.05 -12.70
N SER A 47 -18.65 -13.15 -13.35
CA SER A 47 -17.24 -13.55 -13.48
C SER A 47 -16.42 -12.51 -14.26
N ASN A 48 -16.96 -12.00 -15.36
CA ASN A 48 -16.33 -10.92 -16.13
C ASN A 48 -16.35 -9.59 -15.38
N ALA A 49 -17.45 -9.23 -14.72
CA ALA A 49 -17.56 -8.01 -13.92
C ALA A 49 -16.55 -7.96 -12.77
N SER A 50 -16.26 -9.08 -12.11
CA SER A 50 -15.24 -9.10 -11.03
C SER A 50 -13.82 -8.73 -11.50
N TRP A 51 -13.51 -8.87 -12.80
CA TRP A 51 -12.24 -8.41 -13.35
C TRP A 51 -12.04 -6.90 -13.29
N VAL A 52 -13.11 -6.11 -13.15
CA VAL A 52 -13.06 -4.65 -12.95
C VAL A 52 -12.29 -4.28 -11.67
N ILE A 53 -12.31 -5.14 -10.65
CA ILE A 53 -11.55 -4.97 -9.42
C ILE A 53 -10.18 -5.65 -9.54
N THR A 54 -10.18 -6.92 -9.99
CA THR A 54 -8.96 -7.72 -10.09
C THR A 54 -7.91 -7.03 -10.95
N ALA A 55 -8.28 -6.45 -12.10
CA ALA A 55 -7.33 -5.78 -13.00
C ALA A 55 -6.65 -4.56 -12.36
N THR A 56 -7.38 -3.75 -11.58
CA THR A 56 -6.79 -2.61 -10.86
C THR A 56 -5.79 -3.08 -9.80
N LEU A 57 -6.15 -4.10 -9.02
CA LEU A 57 -5.28 -4.63 -7.96
C LEU A 57 -4.01 -5.26 -8.55
N LEU A 58 -4.14 -6.03 -9.63
CA LEU A 58 -3.01 -6.63 -10.34
C LEU A 58 -2.08 -5.55 -10.90
N ALA A 59 -2.64 -4.58 -11.64
CA ALA A 59 -1.84 -3.49 -12.21
C ALA A 59 -1.15 -2.67 -11.12
N GLY A 60 -1.84 -2.38 -10.01
CA GLY A 60 -1.26 -1.68 -8.86
C GLY A 60 -0.15 -2.44 -8.16
N ALA A 61 -0.30 -3.75 -7.97
CA ALA A 61 0.72 -4.59 -7.35
C ALA A 61 2.02 -4.61 -8.16
N VAL A 62 1.94 -4.63 -9.50
CA VAL A 62 3.11 -4.59 -10.40
C VAL A 62 3.67 -3.18 -10.52
N ALA A 63 2.82 -2.17 -10.70
CA ALA A 63 3.26 -0.81 -10.94
C ALA A 63 3.89 -0.14 -9.72
N THR A 64 3.47 -0.51 -8.50
CA THR A 64 3.98 0.10 -7.27
C THR A 64 5.50 -0.04 -7.08
N PRO A 65 6.09 -1.26 -7.07
CA PRO A 65 7.55 -1.42 -6.94
C PRO A 65 8.31 -0.79 -8.11
N VAL A 66 7.78 -0.88 -9.34
CA VAL A 66 8.36 -0.24 -10.52
C VAL A 66 8.41 1.28 -10.38
N ALA A 67 7.30 1.89 -9.94
CA ALA A 67 7.22 3.32 -9.67
C ALA A 67 8.19 3.73 -8.56
N GLY A 68 8.34 2.91 -7.51
CA GLY A 68 9.35 3.11 -6.46
C GLY A 68 10.77 3.22 -7.01
N ARG A 69 11.23 2.21 -7.76
CA ARG A 69 12.57 2.20 -8.36
C ARG A 69 12.78 3.33 -9.36
N LEU A 70 11.78 3.61 -10.21
CA LEU A 70 11.81 4.77 -11.11
C LEU A 70 11.89 6.09 -10.31
N GLY A 71 11.24 6.17 -9.15
CA GLY A 71 11.26 7.34 -8.27
C GLY A 71 12.65 7.63 -7.70
N ASP A 72 13.35 6.58 -7.28
CA ASP A 72 14.73 6.68 -6.77
C ASP A 72 15.74 7.02 -7.89
N THR A 73 15.51 6.57 -9.12
CA THR A 73 16.43 6.77 -10.27
C THR A 73 16.15 8.02 -11.11
N LEU A 74 14.88 8.28 -11.47
CA LEU A 74 14.48 9.40 -12.34
C LEU A 74 14.02 10.64 -11.54
N GLY A 75 13.75 10.46 -10.24
CA GLY A 75 13.29 11.49 -9.31
C GLY A 75 11.80 11.36 -8.96
N LYS A 76 11.51 11.37 -7.66
CA LYS A 76 10.19 11.07 -7.07
C LYS A 76 9.06 11.95 -7.60
N ARG A 77 9.28 13.27 -7.75
CA ARG A 77 8.27 14.20 -8.32
C ARG A 77 7.90 13.86 -9.77
N ARG A 78 8.88 13.48 -10.59
CA ARG A 78 8.63 13.17 -12.01
C ARG A 78 7.78 11.92 -12.14
N VAL A 79 8.09 10.89 -11.36
CA VAL A 79 7.33 9.65 -11.36
C VAL A 79 5.94 9.85 -10.78
N LEU A 80 5.77 10.66 -9.73
CA LEU A 80 4.45 11.04 -9.23
C LEU A 80 3.59 11.68 -10.33
N LEU A 81 4.13 12.64 -11.09
CA LEU A 81 3.41 13.25 -12.21
C LEU A 81 3.12 12.24 -13.34
N ALA A 82 4.07 11.35 -13.63
CA ALA A 82 3.88 10.30 -14.63
C ALA A 82 2.79 9.30 -14.22
N SER A 83 2.66 8.97 -12.93
CA SER A 83 1.61 8.09 -12.39
C SER A 83 0.21 8.71 -12.44
N VAL A 84 0.09 10.04 -12.48
CA VAL A 84 -1.22 10.71 -12.63
C VAL A 84 -1.78 10.52 -14.05
N VAL A 85 -0.94 10.44 -15.07
CA VAL A 85 -1.38 10.29 -16.47
C VAL A 85 -2.25 9.04 -16.69
N PRO A 86 -1.82 7.80 -16.35
CA PRO A 86 -2.65 6.63 -16.52
C PRO A 86 -3.86 6.63 -15.55
N LEU A 87 -3.78 7.30 -14.41
CA LEU A 87 -4.91 7.46 -13.49
C LEU A 87 -6.04 8.28 -14.14
N VAL A 88 -5.71 9.41 -14.76
CA VAL A 88 -6.65 10.25 -15.51
C VAL A 88 -7.18 9.51 -16.72
N ALA A 89 -6.28 8.96 -17.55
CA ALA A 89 -6.67 8.24 -18.76
C ALA A 89 -7.59 7.05 -18.44
N GLY A 90 -7.24 6.25 -17.43
CA GLY A 90 -8.03 5.12 -16.98
C GLY A 90 -9.40 5.53 -16.43
N SER A 91 -9.46 6.63 -15.69
CA SER A 91 -10.73 7.19 -15.20
C SER A 91 -11.62 7.63 -16.37
N VAL A 92 -11.08 8.34 -17.36
CA VAL A 92 -11.83 8.75 -18.56
C VAL A 92 -12.32 7.54 -19.36
N VAL A 93 -11.46 6.53 -19.55
CA VAL A 93 -11.84 5.29 -20.24
C VAL A 93 -13.00 4.58 -19.52
N CYS A 94 -12.97 4.47 -18.19
CA CYS A 94 -14.07 3.92 -17.42
C CYS A 94 -15.35 4.76 -17.52
N ALA A 95 -15.22 6.10 -17.49
CA ALA A 95 -16.36 7.01 -17.60
C ALA A 95 -17.07 6.91 -18.96
N LEU A 96 -16.34 6.54 -20.01
CA LEU A 96 -16.85 6.34 -21.37
C LEU A 96 -17.15 4.87 -21.71
N ALA A 97 -16.84 3.92 -20.83
CA ALA A 97 -17.00 2.50 -21.11
C ALA A 97 -18.48 2.13 -21.29
N SER A 98 -18.80 1.42 -22.36
CA SER A 98 -20.14 0.86 -22.64
C SER A 98 -20.16 -0.67 -22.57
N SER A 99 -19.01 -1.30 -22.29
CA SER A 99 -18.88 -2.74 -22.15
C SER A 99 -17.75 -3.08 -21.17
N VAL A 100 -17.67 -4.36 -20.78
CA VAL A 100 -16.72 -4.82 -19.75
C VAL A 100 -15.25 -4.67 -20.14
N VAL A 101 -14.90 -4.80 -21.41
CA VAL A 101 -13.49 -4.79 -21.85
C VAL A 101 -12.86 -3.39 -21.68
N PRO A 102 -13.44 -2.29 -22.23
CA PRO A 102 -12.95 -0.94 -21.95
C PRO A 102 -12.93 -0.63 -20.44
N MET A 103 -13.94 -1.10 -19.69
CA MET A 103 -13.96 -0.93 -18.23
C MET A 103 -12.73 -1.57 -17.58
N ILE A 104 -12.42 -2.82 -17.91
CA ILE A 104 -11.23 -3.53 -17.40
C ILE A 104 -9.94 -2.80 -17.78
N VAL A 105 -9.82 -2.32 -19.02
CA VAL A 105 -8.65 -1.54 -19.48
C VAL A 105 -8.50 -0.26 -18.67
N GLY A 106 -9.56 0.52 -18.50
CA GLY A 106 -9.53 1.75 -17.72
C GLY A 106 -9.20 1.51 -16.24
N ARG A 107 -9.68 0.39 -15.68
CA ARG A 107 -9.36 -0.05 -14.32
C ARG A 107 -7.91 -0.51 -14.18
N GLY A 108 -7.36 -1.18 -15.18
CA GLY A 108 -5.94 -1.51 -15.25
C GLY A 108 -5.06 -0.26 -15.27
N LEU A 109 -5.41 0.73 -16.11
CA LEU A 109 -4.73 2.03 -16.16
C LEU A 109 -4.77 2.78 -14.82
N GLN A 110 -5.91 2.79 -14.12
CA GLN A 110 -5.99 3.35 -12.76
C GLN A 110 -5.06 2.65 -11.78
N GLY A 111 -4.93 1.32 -11.89
CA GLY A 111 -4.00 0.54 -11.07
C GLY A 111 -2.54 0.98 -11.24
N LEU A 112 -2.13 1.35 -12.47
CA LEU A 112 -0.77 1.85 -12.73
C LEU A 112 -0.44 3.13 -11.93
N GLY A 113 -1.45 3.88 -11.50
CA GLY A 113 -1.31 5.08 -10.66
C GLY A 113 -1.16 4.82 -9.16
N MET A 114 -1.28 3.58 -8.68
CA MET A 114 -1.33 3.28 -7.23
C MET A 114 -0.01 3.48 -6.47
N GLY A 115 1.13 3.58 -7.17
CA GLY A 115 2.45 3.82 -6.58
C GLY A 115 2.64 5.20 -5.94
N VAL A 116 1.64 6.09 -6.03
CA VAL A 116 1.69 7.47 -5.53
C VAL A 116 1.90 7.56 -4.02
N VAL A 117 1.32 6.65 -3.23
CA VAL A 117 1.44 6.68 -1.77
C VAL A 117 2.87 6.44 -1.30
N PRO A 118 3.52 5.31 -1.65
CA PRO A 118 4.89 5.07 -1.22
C PRO A 118 5.87 6.10 -1.79
N LEU A 119 5.67 6.56 -3.03
CA LEU A 119 6.48 7.65 -3.61
C LEU A 119 6.33 8.98 -2.85
N GLY A 120 5.11 9.32 -2.44
CA GLY A 120 4.83 10.52 -1.66
C GLY A 120 5.53 10.47 -0.30
N ILE A 121 5.46 9.34 0.40
CA ILE A 121 6.18 9.13 1.66
C ILE A 121 7.70 9.32 1.46
N SER A 122 8.26 8.73 0.40
CA SER A 122 9.68 8.83 0.13
C SER A 122 10.11 10.24 -0.29
N LEU A 123 9.23 10.99 -0.96
CA LEU A 123 9.44 12.41 -1.26
C LEU A 123 9.40 13.28 0.00
N LEU A 124 8.54 12.97 0.98
CA LEU A 124 8.53 13.66 2.27
C LEU A 124 9.87 13.54 3.00
N ARG A 125 10.53 12.38 2.92
CA ARG A 125 11.88 12.16 3.48
C ARG A 125 12.93 13.09 2.86
N ASP A 126 12.82 13.38 1.56
CA ASP A 126 13.79 14.20 0.83
C ASP A 126 13.70 15.70 1.18
N ILE A 127 12.51 16.19 1.53
CA ILE A 127 12.21 17.62 1.59
C ILE A 127 11.90 18.14 2.99
N LEU A 128 11.54 17.27 3.93
CA LEU A 128 11.17 17.67 5.28
C LEU A 128 12.31 17.50 6.27
N PRO A 129 12.41 18.40 7.26
CA PRO A 129 13.32 18.20 8.38
C PRO A 129 12.84 17.03 9.27
N PRO A 130 13.75 16.32 9.96
CA PRO A 130 13.45 15.11 10.72
C PRO A 130 12.29 15.24 11.71
N GLU A 131 12.12 16.41 12.32
CA GLU A 131 11.12 16.68 13.36
C GLU A 131 9.69 16.69 12.80
N ARG A 132 9.52 17.05 11.52
CA ARG A 132 8.21 17.09 10.84
C ARG A 132 7.93 15.83 10.02
N LEU A 133 8.95 15.02 9.77
CA LEU A 133 8.86 13.86 8.90
C LEU A 133 7.88 12.81 9.46
N GLY A 134 8.00 12.43 10.74
CA GLY A 134 7.15 11.40 11.35
C GLY A 134 5.65 11.72 11.29
N GLY A 135 5.26 12.95 11.64
CA GLY A 135 3.86 13.40 11.56
C GLY A 135 3.32 13.44 10.12
N SER A 136 4.16 13.83 9.16
CA SER A 136 3.78 13.92 7.76
C SER A 136 3.62 12.53 7.11
N ILE A 137 4.48 11.57 7.48
CA ILE A 137 4.35 10.16 7.08
C ILE A 137 3.05 9.58 7.64
N ALA A 138 2.79 9.80 8.93
CA ALA A 138 1.56 9.31 9.56
C ALA A 138 0.31 9.87 8.87
N LEU A 139 0.29 11.16 8.53
CA LEU A 139 -0.81 11.78 7.78
C LEU A 139 -0.95 11.21 6.37
N MET A 140 0.17 11.00 5.66
CA MET A 140 0.17 10.38 4.33
C MET A 140 -0.37 8.95 4.36
N SER A 141 0.02 8.15 5.35
CA SER A 141 -0.48 6.79 5.53
C SER A 141 -1.96 6.76 5.94
N ALA A 142 -2.38 7.68 6.81
CA ALA A 142 -3.75 7.79 7.26
C ALA A 142 -4.72 8.29 6.18
N SER A 143 -4.19 8.96 5.16
CA SER A 143 -4.95 9.41 4.00
C SER A 143 -5.65 8.24 3.27
N MET A 144 -5.11 7.03 3.35
CA MET A 144 -5.78 5.83 2.83
C MET A 144 -7.08 5.51 3.56
N GLY A 145 -7.10 5.69 4.89
CA GLY A 145 -8.30 5.50 5.71
C GLY A 145 -9.39 6.51 5.35
N VAL A 146 -9.01 7.77 5.14
CA VAL A 146 -9.93 8.83 4.72
C VAL A 146 -10.52 8.55 3.34
N GLY A 147 -9.69 8.13 2.38
CA GLY A 147 -10.17 7.77 1.05
C GLY A 147 -11.15 6.58 1.08
N GLY A 148 -10.93 5.60 1.95
CA GLY A 148 -11.89 4.51 2.18
C GLY A 148 -13.18 4.98 2.86
N ALA A 149 -13.06 5.82 3.90
CA ALA A 149 -14.19 6.35 4.65
C ALA A 149 -15.12 7.23 3.81
N LEU A 150 -14.54 8.10 2.98
CA LEU A 150 -15.31 8.98 2.11
C LEU A 150 -15.74 8.26 0.83
N GLY A 151 -14.95 7.29 0.37
CA GLY A 151 -15.15 6.64 -0.91
C GLY A 151 -16.40 5.78 -0.97
N LEU A 152 -16.68 4.97 0.05
CA LEU A 152 -17.88 4.12 0.07
C LEU A 152 -19.20 4.91 0.11
N PRO A 153 -19.42 5.87 1.03
CA PRO A 153 -20.63 6.70 1.02
C PRO A 153 -20.76 7.51 -0.26
N PHE A 154 -19.67 8.11 -0.75
CA PHE A 154 -19.68 8.86 -2.00
C PHE A 154 -20.08 7.97 -3.18
N SER A 155 -19.51 6.76 -3.27
CA SER A 155 -19.82 5.84 -4.36
C SER A 155 -21.24 5.29 -4.29
N ALA A 156 -21.73 4.97 -3.10
CA ALA A 156 -23.12 4.59 -2.88
C ALA A 156 -24.08 5.73 -3.27
N ALA A 157 -23.82 6.96 -2.81
CA ALA A 157 -24.66 8.13 -3.10
C ALA A 157 -24.80 8.38 -4.60
N VAL A 158 -23.69 8.35 -5.34
CA VAL A 158 -23.74 8.56 -6.79
C VAL A 158 -24.41 7.38 -7.49
N ALA A 159 -24.14 6.14 -7.08
CA ALA A 159 -24.75 4.95 -7.70
C ALA A 159 -26.28 4.92 -7.51
N GLU A 160 -26.79 5.37 -6.36
CA GLU A 160 -28.23 5.38 -6.05
C GLU A 160 -28.97 6.58 -6.66
N ASN A 161 -28.33 7.74 -6.80
CA ASN A 161 -29.02 9.01 -7.11
C ASN A 161 -28.64 9.62 -8.46
N THR A 162 -27.64 9.10 -9.17
CA THR A 162 -27.10 9.71 -10.40
C THR A 162 -26.53 8.63 -11.32
N ASP A 163 -26.10 9.01 -12.52
CA ASP A 163 -25.35 8.12 -13.41
C ASP A 163 -24.01 7.67 -12.77
N TRP A 164 -23.78 6.36 -12.70
CA TRP A 164 -22.57 5.75 -12.15
C TRP A 164 -21.28 6.24 -12.83
N ARG A 165 -21.35 6.73 -14.08
CA ARG A 165 -20.22 7.31 -14.82
C ARG A 165 -19.64 8.54 -14.13
N VAL A 166 -20.45 9.26 -13.35
CA VAL A 166 -20.00 10.45 -12.59
C VAL A 166 -18.87 10.13 -11.63
N LEU A 167 -18.84 8.91 -11.08
CA LEU A 167 -17.75 8.47 -10.21
C LEU A 167 -16.39 8.57 -10.91
N PHE A 168 -16.33 8.12 -12.16
CA PHE A 168 -15.11 8.11 -12.94
C PHE A 168 -14.74 9.50 -13.46
N TRP A 169 -15.71 10.37 -13.71
CA TRP A 169 -15.44 11.78 -14.00
C TRP A 169 -14.87 12.53 -12.79
N VAL A 170 -15.42 12.30 -11.60
CA VAL A 170 -14.89 12.88 -10.35
C VAL A 170 -13.48 12.34 -10.08
N ALA A 171 -13.25 11.04 -10.28
CA ALA A 171 -11.93 10.43 -10.21
C ALA A 171 -10.91 11.12 -11.15
N ALA A 172 -11.29 11.33 -12.42
CA ALA A 172 -10.46 12.01 -13.40
C ALA A 172 -10.15 13.46 -12.97
N GLY A 173 -11.18 14.22 -12.55
CA GLY A 173 -11.03 15.61 -12.11
C GLY A 173 -10.12 15.75 -10.90
N LEU A 174 -10.30 14.90 -9.88
CA LEU A 174 -9.44 14.88 -8.69
C LEU A 174 -8.00 14.49 -9.04
N SER A 175 -7.81 13.55 -9.96
CA SER A 175 -6.48 13.14 -10.42
C SER A 175 -5.76 14.27 -11.17
N VAL A 176 -6.47 15.00 -12.05
CA VAL A 176 -5.94 16.20 -12.71
C VAL A 176 -5.57 17.26 -11.68
N LEU A 177 -6.46 17.52 -10.70
CA LEU A 177 -6.20 18.48 -9.63
C LEU A 177 -4.93 18.11 -8.85
N VAL A 178 -4.78 16.85 -8.45
CA VAL A 178 -3.57 16.34 -7.79
C VAL A 178 -2.34 16.55 -8.67
N GLY A 179 -2.41 16.22 -9.96
CA GLY A 179 -1.31 16.46 -10.91
C GLY A 179 -0.90 17.93 -11.00
N VAL A 180 -1.87 18.84 -11.10
CA VAL A 180 -1.62 20.30 -11.14
C VAL A 180 -1.00 20.78 -9.82
N LEU A 181 -1.51 20.32 -8.68
CA LEU A 181 -0.98 20.69 -7.38
C LEU A 181 0.42 20.15 -7.14
N ILE A 182 0.71 18.91 -7.53
CA ILE A 182 2.07 18.34 -7.51
C ILE A 182 2.99 19.17 -8.40
N HIS A 183 2.54 19.54 -9.60
CA HIS A 183 3.33 20.34 -10.51
C HIS A 183 3.66 21.73 -9.92
N ARG A 184 2.69 22.39 -9.28
CA ARG A 184 2.86 23.77 -8.77
C ARG A 184 3.53 23.85 -7.40
N LEU A 185 3.20 22.95 -6.48
CA LEU A 185 3.57 23.09 -5.06
C LEU A 185 4.72 22.17 -4.64
N VAL A 186 4.95 21.06 -5.33
CA VAL A 186 6.05 20.15 -4.99
C VAL A 186 7.33 20.64 -5.69
N PRO A 187 8.41 20.92 -4.94
CA PRO A 187 9.68 21.33 -5.53
C PRO A 187 10.24 20.26 -6.47
N ALA A 188 10.86 20.68 -7.58
CA ALA A 188 11.71 19.79 -8.34
C ALA A 188 12.91 19.37 -7.46
N GLY A 189 12.90 18.13 -6.99
CA GLY A 189 13.97 17.57 -6.17
C GLY A 189 15.31 17.51 -6.90
N ARG A 190 16.39 17.24 -6.14
CA ARG A 190 17.73 16.98 -6.71
C ARG A 190 17.66 15.77 -7.65
N ARG A 191 18.39 15.83 -8.78
CA ARG A 191 18.59 14.66 -9.65
C ARG A 191 19.23 13.54 -8.82
N ALA A 192 18.82 12.29 -9.03
CA ALA A 192 19.46 11.13 -8.41
C ALA A 192 20.97 11.16 -8.67
N ALA A 193 21.77 10.83 -7.65
CA ALA A 193 23.22 11.02 -7.67
C ALA A 193 23.97 10.11 -8.68
N ALA A 194 23.32 9.09 -9.24
CA ALA A 194 23.81 8.37 -10.43
C ALA A 194 22.65 7.65 -11.13
N PRO A 195 22.64 7.56 -12.47
CA PRO A 195 21.68 6.75 -13.20
C PRO A 195 22.05 5.26 -13.06
N GLY A 196 21.51 4.60 -12.02
CA GLY A 196 21.46 3.14 -12.00
C GLY A 196 20.63 2.63 -13.18
N ARG A 197 21.02 1.50 -13.77
CA ARG A 197 20.26 0.92 -14.90
C ARG A 197 18.89 0.43 -14.42
N PHE A 198 17.85 0.63 -15.22
CA PHE A 198 16.53 0.08 -14.91
C PHE A 198 16.53 -1.44 -15.16
N ASP A 199 16.25 -2.21 -14.12
CA ASP A 199 16.14 -3.67 -14.19
C ASP A 199 14.79 -4.10 -14.79
N LEU A 200 14.71 -4.05 -16.12
CA LEU A 200 13.54 -4.50 -16.86
C LEU A 200 13.27 -6.01 -16.68
N PRO A 201 14.27 -6.91 -16.72
CA PRO A 201 14.05 -8.32 -16.42
C PRO A 201 13.50 -8.56 -15.01
N GLY A 202 14.02 -7.86 -14.00
CA GLY A 202 13.50 -7.90 -12.63
C GLY A 202 12.05 -7.42 -12.54
N ALA A 203 11.72 -6.31 -13.21
CA ALA A 203 10.34 -5.81 -13.30
C ALA A 203 9.37 -6.80 -13.96
N LEU A 204 9.79 -7.44 -15.06
CA LEU A 204 8.98 -8.45 -15.74
C LEU A 204 8.85 -9.74 -14.92
N GLY A 205 9.92 -10.19 -14.27
CA GLY A 205 9.92 -11.37 -13.41
C GLY A 205 9.01 -11.18 -12.20
N LEU A 206 9.18 -10.08 -11.46
CA LEU A 206 8.30 -9.73 -10.34
C LEU A 206 6.85 -9.55 -10.81
N GLY A 207 6.64 -8.82 -11.91
CA GLY A 207 5.31 -8.59 -12.48
C GLY A 207 4.60 -9.90 -12.85
N THR A 208 5.30 -10.80 -13.53
CA THR A 208 4.76 -12.11 -13.94
C THR A 208 4.44 -12.98 -12.72
N GLY A 209 5.34 -13.04 -11.74
CA GLY A 209 5.13 -13.82 -10.51
C GLY A 209 3.96 -13.30 -9.67
N LEU A 210 3.86 -11.98 -9.52
CA LEU A 210 2.74 -11.33 -8.81
C LEU A 210 1.42 -11.53 -9.55
N VAL A 211 1.40 -11.39 -10.88
CA VAL A 211 0.18 -11.64 -11.66
C VAL A 211 -0.26 -13.09 -11.50
N ALA A 212 0.65 -14.05 -11.63
CA ALA A 212 0.32 -15.47 -11.45
C ALA A 212 -0.24 -15.75 -10.03
N LEU A 213 0.43 -15.24 -9.00
CA LEU A 213 0.01 -15.42 -7.61
C LEU A 213 -1.34 -14.79 -7.33
N LEU A 214 -1.47 -13.49 -7.59
CA LEU A 214 -2.65 -12.71 -7.26
C LEU A 214 -3.85 -13.12 -8.11
N LEU A 215 -3.63 -13.54 -9.36
CA LEU A 215 -4.70 -14.03 -10.21
C LEU A 215 -5.23 -15.38 -9.72
N ALA A 216 -4.35 -16.31 -9.36
CA ALA A 216 -4.75 -17.60 -8.78
C ALA A 216 -5.55 -17.41 -7.49
N VAL A 217 -5.09 -16.52 -6.61
CA VAL A 217 -5.76 -16.20 -5.35
C VAL A 217 -7.09 -15.48 -5.58
N SER A 218 -7.14 -14.52 -6.50
CA SER A 218 -8.35 -13.73 -6.79
C SER A 218 -9.43 -14.51 -7.53
N LYS A 219 -9.06 -15.46 -8.38
CA LYS A 219 -10.01 -16.24 -9.21
C LYS A 219 -10.15 -17.69 -8.76
N GLY A 220 -9.37 -18.16 -7.79
CA GLY A 220 -9.40 -19.54 -7.31
C GLY A 220 -10.78 -20.01 -6.85
N ALA A 221 -11.57 -19.13 -6.21
CA ALA A 221 -12.94 -19.45 -5.84
C ALA A 221 -13.86 -19.66 -7.07
N SER A 222 -13.66 -18.89 -8.15
CA SER A 222 -14.46 -18.99 -9.37
C SER A 222 -14.01 -20.09 -10.32
N TRP A 223 -12.70 -20.35 -10.40
CA TRP A 223 -12.10 -21.36 -11.28
C TRP A 223 -11.95 -22.72 -10.59
N GLY A 224 -12.23 -22.79 -9.30
CA GLY A 224 -11.96 -23.94 -8.46
C GLY A 224 -10.50 -23.98 -7.99
N TRP A 225 -10.30 -24.21 -6.70
CA TRP A 225 -8.96 -24.29 -6.09
C TRP A 225 -8.16 -25.51 -6.56
N GLY A 226 -8.85 -26.60 -6.91
CA GLY A 226 -8.23 -27.82 -7.44
C GLY A 226 -8.08 -27.85 -8.96
N SER A 227 -8.47 -26.80 -9.68
CA SER A 227 -8.36 -26.80 -11.14
C SER A 227 -6.89 -26.67 -11.59
N ALA A 228 -6.58 -27.28 -12.74
CA ALA A 228 -5.24 -27.22 -13.32
C ALA A 228 -4.76 -25.79 -13.57
N THR A 229 -5.69 -24.86 -13.89
CA THR A 229 -5.39 -23.43 -14.08
C THR A 229 -4.95 -22.78 -12.78
N THR A 230 -5.69 -22.96 -11.68
CA THR A 230 -5.34 -22.36 -10.39
C THR A 230 -4.03 -22.93 -9.84
N LEU A 231 -3.90 -24.26 -9.85
CA LEU A 231 -2.68 -24.93 -9.38
C LEU A 231 -1.48 -24.61 -10.26
N GLY A 232 -1.66 -24.55 -11.58
CA GLY A 232 -0.62 -24.17 -12.54
C GLY A 232 -0.14 -22.73 -12.32
N LEU A 233 -1.03 -21.78 -12.06
CA LEU A 233 -0.66 -20.40 -11.73
C LEU A 233 0.04 -20.29 -10.38
N LEU A 234 -0.38 -21.04 -9.35
CA LEU A 234 0.31 -21.08 -8.06
C LEU A 234 1.72 -21.67 -8.20
N ALA A 235 1.87 -22.78 -8.94
CA ALA A 235 3.16 -23.38 -9.22
C ALA A 235 4.06 -22.43 -10.04
N ALA A 236 3.52 -21.80 -11.09
CA ALA A 236 4.23 -20.81 -11.87
C ALA A 236 4.66 -19.60 -11.03
N ALA A 237 3.80 -19.11 -10.14
CA ALA A 237 4.15 -18.03 -9.23
C ALA A 237 5.34 -18.39 -8.33
N VAL A 238 5.34 -19.59 -7.73
CA VAL A 238 6.46 -20.07 -6.92
C VAL A 238 7.75 -20.13 -7.74
N VAL A 239 7.72 -20.78 -8.90
CA VAL A 239 8.90 -20.95 -9.76
C VAL A 239 9.43 -19.59 -10.24
N VAL A 240 8.55 -18.72 -10.74
CA VAL A 240 8.93 -17.40 -11.27
C VAL A 240 9.45 -16.48 -10.17
N LEU A 241 8.83 -16.46 -8.99
CA LEU A 241 9.30 -15.61 -7.89
C LEU A 241 10.61 -16.11 -7.29
N LEU A 242 10.86 -17.41 -7.24
CA LEU A 242 12.16 -17.96 -6.83
C LEU A 242 13.26 -17.65 -7.87
N ALA A 243 12.95 -17.82 -9.16
CA ALA A 243 13.86 -17.46 -10.24
C ALA A 243 14.16 -15.95 -10.25
N TRP A 244 13.13 -15.12 -10.06
CA TRP A 244 13.25 -13.67 -9.89
C TRP A 244 14.12 -13.34 -8.68
N GLY A 245 13.92 -13.96 -7.53
CA GLY A 245 14.76 -13.71 -6.35
C GLY A 245 16.22 -14.07 -6.60
N ALA A 246 16.49 -15.16 -7.31
CA ALA A 246 17.84 -15.55 -7.69
C ALA A 246 18.48 -14.61 -8.74
N TRP A 247 17.67 -14.00 -9.62
CA TRP A 247 18.10 -12.96 -10.55
C TRP A 247 18.47 -11.67 -9.81
N GLU A 248 17.58 -11.24 -8.92
CA GLU A 248 17.70 -9.99 -8.16
C GLU A 248 18.94 -9.98 -7.27
N LEU A 249 19.26 -11.12 -6.64
CA LEU A 249 20.46 -11.27 -5.79
C LEU A 249 21.79 -11.19 -6.55
N ARG A 250 21.76 -11.41 -7.86
CA ARG A 250 22.93 -11.38 -8.75
C ARG A 250 23.05 -10.08 -9.55
N THR A 251 21.96 -9.32 -9.64
CA THR A 251 21.89 -8.08 -10.43
C THR A 251 22.53 -6.92 -9.64
N PRO A 252 23.41 -6.10 -10.25
CA PRO A 252 24.03 -4.97 -9.54
C PRO A 252 23.07 -3.84 -9.18
N ASP A 253 22.11 -3.55 -10.07
CA ASP A 253 21.11 -2.49 -9.93
C ASP A 253 19.68 -3.07 -9.86
N PRO A 254 19.35 -3.91 -8.86
CA PRO A 254 18.06 -4.60 -8.80
C PRO A 254 16.88 -3.62 -8.71
N LEU A 255 15.72 -4.05 -9.20
CA LEU A 255 14.44 -3.38 -8.95
C LEU A 255 14.16 -3.23 -7.44
N VAL A 256 14.38 -4.32 -6.69
CA VAL A 256 14.23 -4.44 -5.25
C VAL A 256 15.50 -5.07 -4.70
N ASP A 257 16.29 -4.33 -3.93
CA ASP A 257 17.45 -4.91 -3.26
C ASP A 257 16.98 -5.91 -2.17
N LEU A 258 17.06 -7.20 -2.49
CA LEU A 258 16.67 -8.28 -1.57
C LEU A 258 17.60 -8.40 -0.38
N ARG A 259 18.84 -7.92 -0.47
CA ARG A 259 19.80 -7.92 0.66
C ARG A 259 19.41 -6.86 1.67
N VAL A 260 19.00 -5.69 1.20
CA VAL A 260 18.43 -4.62 2.05
C VAL A 260 17.08 -5.04 2.63
N THR A 261 16.26 -5.71 1.82
CA THR A 261 14.97 -6.26 2.26
C THR A 261 15.12 -7.34 3.34
N ALA A 262 16.19 -8.14 3.26
CA ALA A 262 16.50 -9.19 4.24
C ALA A 262 17.09 -8.64 5.56
N ARG A 263 17.41 -7.34 5.65
CA ARG A 263 17.83 -6.74 6.92
C ARG A 263 16.75 -6.96 7.97
N PRO A 264 17.08 -7.39 9.19
CA PRO A 264 16.08 -7.81 10.18
C PRO A 264 14.97 -6.79 10.46
N VAL A 265 15.28 -5.49 10.49
CA VAL A 265 14.27 -4.43 10.66
C VAL A 265 13.31 -4.38 9.48
N VAL A 266 13.82 -4.42 8.24
CA VAL A 266 13.01 -4.36 7.01
C VAL A 266 12.18 -5.63 6.85
N LEU A 267 12.80 -6.79 7.05
CA LEU A 267 12.15 -8.09 6.96
C LEU A 267 10.99 -8.23 7.94
N MET A 268 11.22 -7.94 9.23
CA MET A 268 10.16 -8.04 10.25
C MET A 268 9.05 -7.00 10.04
N THR A 269 9.40 -5.79 9.58
CA THR A 269 8.40 -4.77 9.25
C THR A 269 7.54 -5.20 8.06
N ASN A 270 8.14 -5.81 7.03
CA ASN A 270 7.44 -6.36 5.88
C ASN A 270 6.54 -7.55 6.26
N ALA A 271 7.01 -8.46 7.10
CA ALA A 271 6.20 -9.55 7.64
C ALA A 271 5.00 -9.02 8.44
N ALA A 272 5.20 -8.03 9.31
CA ALA A 272 4.11 -7.36 10.01
C ALA A 272 3.15 -6.65 9.03
N SER A 273 3.65 -6.12 7.92
CA SER A 273 2.83 -5.45 6.89
C SER A 273 1.89 -6.40 6.15
N VAL A 274 2.34 -7.63 5.87
CA VAL A 274 1.45 -8.70 5.35
C VAL A 274 0.31 -8.96 6.34
N LEU A 275 0.62 -9.14 7.62
CA LEU A 275 -0.36 -9.49 8.65
C LEU A 275 -1.35 -8.35 8.93
N VAL A 276 -0.88 -7.11 9.02
CA VAL A 276 -1.76 -5.94 9.18
C VAL A 276 -2.58 -5.69 7.91
N GLY A 277 -2.01 -5.91 6.71
CA GLY A 277 -2.76 -5.87 5.46
C GLY A 277 -3.88 -6.90 5.41
N PHE A 278 -3.59 -8.13 5.86
CA PHE A 278 -4.58 -9.19 6.00
C PHE A 278 -5.70 -8.78 6.95
N ALA A 279 -5.34 -8.31 8.15
CA ALA A 279 -6.27 -7.92 9.18
C ALA A 279 -7.10 -6.69 8.78
N MET A 280 -6.55 -5.72 8.04
CA MET A 280 -7.35 -4.62 7.50
C MET A 280 -8.40 -5.15 6.51
N TYR A 281 -7.99 -6.02 5.59
CA TYR A 281 -8.88 -6.46 4.50
C TYR A 281 -9.96 -7.45 4.95
N ALA A 282 -9.68 -8.29 5.96
CA ALA A 282 -10.64 -9.25 6.49
C ALA A 282 -11.91 -8.54 7.01
N GLN A 283 -11.73 -7.44 7.73
CA GLN A 283 -12.82 -6.61 8.23
C GLN A 283 -13.61 -5.97 7.08
N SER A 284 -12.90 -5.47 6.06
CA SER A 284 -13.53 -4.87 4.88
C SER A 284 -14.36 -5.87 4.06
N LEU A 285 -14.15 -7.19 4.23
CA LEU A 285 -15.00 -8.22 3.64
C LEU A 285 -16.19 -8.59 4.53
N VAL A 286 -15.97 -8.71 5.84
CA VAL A 286 -16.98 -9.20 6.79
C VAL A 286 -18.02 -8.14 7.14
N VAL A 287 -17.56 -6.94 7.53
CA VAL A 287 -18.45 -5.93 8.12
C VAL A 287 -19.52 -5.41 7.15
N PRO A 288 -19.21 -5.08 5.88
CA PRO A 288 -20.25 -4.66 4.94
C PRO A 288 -21.35 -5.70 4.72
N GLN A 289 -21.01 -6.99 4.80
CA GLN A 289 -21.98 -8.07 4.66
C GLN A 289 -22.90 -8.16 5.88
N LEU A 290 -22.36 -8.07 7.10
CA LEU A 290 -23.17 -8.06 8.32
C LEU A 290 -24.13 -6.87 8.38
N PHE A 291 -23.69 -5.69 7.93
CA PHE A 291 -24.58 -4.53 7.83
C PHE A 291 -25.73 -4.78 6.85
N GLN A 292 -25.44 -5.31 5.66
CA GLN A 292 -26.43 -5.41 4.57
C GLN A 292 -27.29 -6.69 4.59
N LEU A 293 -26.86 -7.74 5.29
CA LEU A 293 -27.62 -8.98 5.36
C LEU A 293 -29.01 -8.74 5.99
N PRO A 294 -30.08 -9.35 5.47
CA PRO A 294 -31.43 -9.13 5.99
C PRO A 294 -31.56 -9.52 7.47
N GLU A 295 -32.35 -8.76 8.24
CA GLU A 295 -32.66 -9.07 9.64
C GLU A 295 -33.31 -10.46 9.80
N ALA A 296 -33.99 -10.95 8.76
CA ALA A 296 -34.56 -12.30 8.71
C ALA A 296 -33.52 -13.42 8.87
N THR A 297 -32.23 -13.13 8.70
CA THR A 297 -31.14 -14.08 9.00
C THR A 297 -30.91 -14.29 10.50
N GLY A 298 -31.45 -13.41 11.36
CA GLY A 298 -31.28 -13.43 12.81
C GLY A 298 -30.02 -12.73 13.32
N TYR A 299 -29.06 -12.41 12.45
CA TYR A 299 -27.79 -11.74 12.81
C TYR A 299 -27.39 -10.61 11.84
N GLY A 300 -28.00 -10.56 10.64
CA GLY A 300 -27.86 -9.43 9.73
C GLY A 300 -28.58 -8.19 10.25
N LEU A 301 -28.08 -7.01 9.88
CA LEU A 301 -28.55 -5.73 10.42
C LEU A 301 -29.47 -4.96 9.46
N GLY A 302 -29.79 -5.51 8.28
CA GLY A 302 -30.77 -4.97 7.33
C GLY A 302 -30.49 -3.55 6.82
N GLN A 303 -29.24 -3.07 6.93
CA GLN A 303 -28.89 -1.71 6.54
C GLN A 303 -28.84 -1.58 5.02
N SER A 304 -29.27 -0.43 4.50
CA SER A 304 -29.06 -0.07 3.10
C SER A 304 -27.56 0.12 2.80
N MET A 305 -27.22 0.12 1.52
CA MET A 305 -25.85 0.38 1.06
C MET A 305 -25.34 1.74 1.52
N MET A 306 -26.16 2.79 1.40
CA MET A 306 -25.86 4.11 1.97
C MET A 306 -25.60 4.06 3.49
N ALA A 307 -26.49 3.42 4.24
CA ALA A 307 -26.37 3.34 5.70
C ALA A 307 -25.09 2.58 6.10
N MET A 308 -24.79 1.47 5.44
CA MET A 308 -23.54 0.73 5.62
C MET A 308 -22.31 1.62 5.38
N GLY A 309 -22.31 2.40 4.29
CA GLY A 309 -21.25 3.36 4.01
C GLY A 309 -21.08 4.38 5.14
N LEU A 310 -22.18 4.97 5.62
CA LEU A 310 -22.17 5.95 6.71
C LEU A 310 -21.69 5.35 8.03
N TRP A 311 -22.03 4.09 8.34
CA TRP A 311 -21.53 3.39 9.52
C TRP A 311 -20.03 3.10 9.43
N MET A 312 -19.48 2.87 8.23
CA MET A 312 -18.06 2.60 8.05
C MET A 312 -17.20 3.87 7.95
N ALA A 313 -17.78 5.00 7.57
CA ALA A 313 -17.07 6.26 7.39
C ALA A 313 -16.29 6.74 8.64
N PRO A 314 -16.85 6.73 9.86
CA PRO A 314 -16.12 7.15 11.06
C PRO A 314 -14.83 6.35 11.29
N ALA A 315 -14.83 5.05 10.95
CA ALA A 315 -13.69 4.19 11.16
C ALA A 315 -12.48 4.58 10.30
N GLY A 316 -12.68 4.91 9.02
CA GLY A 316 -11.57 5.39 8.18
C GLY A 316 -11.13 6.82 8.52
N LEU A 317 -12.04 7.68 9.00
CA LEU A 317 -11.68 9.00 9.53
C LEU A 317 -10.85 8.90 10.82
N MET A 318 -11.11 7.89 11.65
CA MET A 318 -10.37 7.64 12.88
C MET A 318 -8.87 7.40 12.63
N MET A 319 -8.50 6.80 11.49
CA MET A 319 -7.09 6.66 11.09
C MET A 319 -6.38 8.01 10.99
N MET A 320 -7.05 9.04 10.47
CA MET A 320 -6.49 10.39 10.34
C MET A 320 -6.46 11.12 11.69
N VAL A 321 -7.52 11.01 12.48
CA VAL A 321 -7.58 11.62 13.82
C VAL A 321 -6.47 11.09 14.73
N LEU A 322 -6.13 9.81 14.61
CA LEU A 322 -5.11 9.14 15.43
C LEU A 322 -3.70 9.21 14.83
N ALA A 323 -3.53 9.71 13.60
CA ALA A 323 -2.22 9.85 12.96
C ALA A 323 -1.22 10.70 13.78
N PRO A 324 -1.60 11.86 14.37
CA PRO A 324 -0.70 12.64 15.23
C PRO A 324 -0.32 11.88 16.51
N LEU A 325 -1.24 11.07 17.06
CA LEU A 325 -0.96 10.27 18.24
C LEU A 325 0.06 9.17 17.92
N GLY A 326 -0.07 8.50 16.77
CA GLY A 326 0.92 7.54 16.28
C GLY A 326 2.29 8.15 16.04
N ALA A 327 2.34 9.38 15.51
CA ALA A 327 3.59 10.12 15.35
C ALA A 327 4.22 10.48 16.71
N LYS A 328 3.44 10.97 17.68
CA LYS A 328 3.91 11.26 19.04
C LYS A 328 4.42 10.00 19.74
N LEU A 329 3.70 8.89 19.64
CA LEU A 329 4.12 7.61 20.23
C LEU A 329 5.43 7.11 19.58
N SER A 330 5.54 7.26 18.27
CA SER A 330 6.76 6.88 17.53
C SER A 330 7.96 7.75 17.91
N ALA A 331 7.76 9.05 18.13
CA ALA A 331 8.80 9.94 18.60
C ALA A 331 9.21 9.64 20.06
N ALA A 332 8.26 9.32 20.93
CA ALA A 332 8.52 9.10 22.35
C ALA A 332 9.09 7.72 22.68
N ARG A 333 8.64 6.67 21.99
CA ARG A 333 8.99 5.26 22.30
C ARG A 333 9.54 4.48 21.11
N GLY A 334 9.72 5.12 19.96
CA GLY A 334 10.18 4.50 18.72
C GLY A 334 9.04 3.90 17.90
N PRO A 335 9.16 3.86 16.56
CA PRO A 335 8.11 3.37 15.66
C PRO A 335 7.85 1.86 15.81
N LYS A 336 8.82 1.10 16.35
CA LYS A 336 8.60 -0.30 16.76
C LYS A 336 7.44 -0.43 17.76
N VAL A 337 7.45 0.38 18.81
CA VAL A 337 6.43 0.32 19.86
C VAL A 337 5.07 0.71 19.29
N THR A 338 5.02 1.74 18.45
CA THR A 338 3.79 2.15 17.75
C THR A 338 3.22 1.02 16.89
N LEU A 339 4.06 0.29 16.16
CA LEU A 339 3.62 -0.85 15.35
C LEU A 339 3.07 -1.99 16.22
N SER A 340 3.77 -2.36 17.30
CA SER A 340 3.30 -3.40 18.24
C SER A 340 1.98 -3.01 18.91
N VAL A 341 1.85 -1.76 19.38
CA VAL A 341 0.60 -1.24 19.96
C VAL A 341 -0.51 -1.24 18.92
N GLY A 342 -0.25 -0.77 17.69
CA GLY A 342 -1.23 -0.79 16.60
C GLY A 342 -1.75 -2.19 16.31
N ALA A 343 -0.85 -3.18 16.23
CA ALA A 343 -1.21 -4.58 16.02
C ALA A 343 -2.02 -5.18 17.18
N LEU A 344 -1.68 -4.85 18.43
CA LEU A 344 -2.48 -5.27 19.60
C LEU A 344 -3.87 -4.62 19.58
N VAL A 345 -3.97 -3.36 19.21
CA VAL A 345 -5.26 -2.66 19.07
C VAL A 345 -6.12 -3.31 17.99
N ILE A 346 -5.53 -3.74 16.85
CA ILE A 346 -6.23 -4.54 15.84
C ILE A 346 -6.78 -5.83 16.45
N ALA A 347 -5.95 -6.58 17.19
CA ALA A 347 -6.36 -7.81 17.84
C ALA A 347 -7.52 -7.59 18.83
N VAL A 348 -7.45 -6.52 19.64
CA VAL A 348 -8.53 -6.14 20.57
C VAL A 348 -9.81 -5.79 19.82
N GLY A 349 -9.72 -5.03 18.72
CA GLY A 349 -10.89 -4.70 17.90
C GLY A 349 -11.58 -5.95 17.38
N TYR A 350 -10.83 -6.87 16.78
CA TYR A 350 -11.36 -8.16 16.34
C TYR A 350 -11.89 -9.02 17.48
N GLY A 351 -11.19 -9.10 18.61
CA GLY A 351 -11.64 -9.83 19.80
C GLY A 351 -12.96 -9.28 20.37
N SER A 352 -13.12 -7.95 20.36
CA SER A 352 -14.35 -7.29 20.83
C SER A 352 -15.57 -7.61 19.97
N SER A 353 -15.38 -8.02 18.70
CA SER A 353 -16.49 -8.39 17.82
C SER A 353 -17.32 -9.57 18.35
N LEU A 354 -16.73 -10.45 19.16
CA LEU A 354 -17.44 -11.59 19.76
C LEU A 354 -18.62 -11.15 20.64
N ALA A 355 -18.51 -9.98 21.28
CA ALA A 355 -19.57 -9.42 22.11
C ALA A 355 -20.40 -8.35 21.38
N LEU A 356 -19.80 -7.68 20.39
CA LEU A 356 -20.34 -6.45 19.80
C LEU A 356 -20.98 -6.63 18.41
N MET A 357 -20.83 -7.80 17.77
CA MET A 357 -21.30 -8.01 16.39
C MET A 357 -22.82 -7.90 16.19
N GLY A 358 -23.62 -8.13 17.25
CA GLY A 358 -25.09 -8.16 17.16
C GLY A 358 -25.78 -6.81 17.03
N SER A 359 -25.05 -5.70 16.89
CA SER A 359 -25.65 -4.36 16.73
C SER A 359 -24.82 -3.47 15.82
N THR A 360 -25.47 -2.47 15.19
CA THR A 360 -24.80 -1.48 14.36
C THR A 360 -23.75 -0.67 15.12
N TRP A 361 -24.09 -0.23 16.33
CA TRP A 361 -23.18 0.49 17.24
C TRP A 361 -22.00 -0.36 17.69
N GLY A 362 -22.23 -1.65 17.95
CA GLY A 362 -21.17 -2.56 18.32
C GLY A 362 -20.19 -2.80 17.15
N LEU A 363 -20.68 -3.00 15.92
CA LEU A 363 -19.83 -3.06 14.74
C LEU A 363 -19.09 -1.74 14.45
N LEU A 364 -19.73 -0.59 14.68
CA LEU A 364 -19.05 0.70 14.62
C LEU A 364 -17.88 0.75 15.61
N ALA A 365 -18.09 0.33 16.86
CA ALA A 365 -17.02 0.29 17.86
C ALA A 365 -15.88 -0.65 17.46
N VAL A 366 -16.18 -1.86 16.96
CA VAL A 366 -15.20 -2.82 16.44
C VAL A 366 -14.37 -2.19 15.32
N THR A 367 -15.04 -1.61 14.32
CA THR A 367 -14.35 -1.02 13.17
C THR A 367 -13.50 0.19 13.54
N LEU A 368 -13.93 1.01 14.50
CA LEU A 368 -13.16 2.14 15.04
C LEU A 368 -11.89 1.67 15.74
N ILE A 369 -11.98 0.65 16.59
CA ILE A 369 -10.81 0.09 17.30
C ILE A 369 -9.83 -0.50 16.28
N CYS A 370 -10.29 -1.35 15.38
CA CYS A 370 -9.43 -1.96 14.37
C CYS A 370 -8.74 -0.92 13.48
N ASN A 371 -9.48 0.07 12.94
CA ASN A 371 -8.89 1.10 12.09
C ASN A 371 -7.94 2.02 12.87
N THR A 372 -8.18 2.24 14.16
CA THR A 372 -7.19 2.93 15.02
C THR A 372 -5.86 2.18 15.02
N GLY A 373 -5.90 0.86 15.21
CA GLY A 373 -4.70 0.03 15.17
C GLY A 373 -4.03 0.00 13.79
N VAL A 374 -4.80 -0.07 12.70
CA VAL A 374 -4.29 0.02 11.33
C VAL A 374 -3.61 1.38 11.08
N GLY A 375 -4.21 2.48 11.54
CA GLY A 375 -3.64 3.83 11.41
C GLY A 375 -2.29 3.96 12.10
N LEU A 376 -2.18 3.46 13.35
CA LEU A 376 -0.92 3.43 14.09
C LEU A 376 0.14 2.58 13.35
N ALA A 377 -0.24 1.39 12.88
CA ALA A 377 0.65 0.48 12.19
C ALA A 377 1.15 1.06 10.85
N TYR A 378 0.26 1.62 10.02
CA TYR A 378 0.62 2.21 8.73
C TYR A 378 1.42 3.50 8.85
N GLY A 379 1.29 4.26 9.94
CA GLY A 379 2.20 5.36 10.22
C GLY A 379 3.60 4.90 10.63
N ALA A 380 3.69 3.77 11.35
CA ALA A 380 4.94 3.26 11.90
C ALA A 380 5.80 2.48 10.89
N MET A 381 5.19 1.67 10.01
CA MET A 381 5.93 0.83 9.06
C MET A 381 6.87 1.63 8.14
N PRO A 382 6.43 2.71 7.46
CA PRO A 382 7.33 3.45 6.59
C PRO A 382 8.46 4.11 7.37
N ALA A 383 8.21 4.56 8.61
CA ALA A 383 9.24 5.11 9.48
C ALA A 383 10.31 4.07 9.85
N LEU A 384 9.91 2.82 10.14
CA LEU A 384 10.84 1.71 10.39
C LEU A 384 11.68 1.38 9.14
N ILE A 385 11.03 1.30 7.98
CA ILE A 385 11.72 1.04 6.70
C ILE A 385 12.73 2.16 6.43
N MET A 386 12.31 3.42 6.50
CA MET A 386 13.17 4.58 6.25
C MET A 386 14.38 4.63 7.18
N GLY A 387 14.22 4.30 8.46
CA GLY A 387 15.35 4.26 9.39
C GLY A 387 16.38 3.17 9.05
N ALA A 388 15.98 2.11 8.35
CA ALA A 388 16.82 0.94 8.09
C ALA A 388 17.43 0.89 6.67
N VAL A 389 17.01 1.79 5.78
CA VAL A 389 17.44 1.83 4.38
C VAL A 389 18.14 3.15 4.00
N PRO A 390 19.14 3.10 3.09
CA PRO A 390 19.77 4.29 2.51
C PRO A 390 18.73 5.26 1.94
N GLN A 391 19.06 6.56 1.85
CA GLN A 391 18.11 7.56 1.35
C GLN A 391 17.75 7.29 -0.12
N GLU A 392 18.70 6.77 -0.88
CA GLU A 392 18.64 6.46 -2.30
C GLU A 392 17.70 5.30 -2.63
N GLU A 393 17.35 4.45 -1.65
CA GLU A 393 16.49 3.27 -1.84
C GLU A 393 15.12 3.43 -1.17
N THR A 394 14.82 4.62 -0.67
CA THR A 394 13.61 4.85 0.13
C THR A 394 12.34 4.56 -0.66
N ALA A 395 12.25 4.93 -1.93
CA ALA A 395 11.04 4.70 -2.71
C ALA A 395 10.87 3.23 -3.08
N SER A 396 11.94 2.53 -3.46
CA SER A 396 11.89 1.08 -3.71
C SER A 396 11.49 0.31 -2.45
N ALA A 397 12.15 0.55 -1.31
CA ALA A 397 11.88 -0.18 -0.06
C ALA A 397 10.44 0.05 0.45
N ASN A 398 9.95 1.29 0.40
CA ASN A 398 8.59 1.60 0.83
C ASN A 398 7.50 1.11 -0.15
N SER A 399 7.82 1.08 -1.44
CA SER A 399 6.95 0.48 -2.46
C SER A 399 6.87 -1.04 -2.29
N PHE A 400 7.99 -1.69 -1.98
CA PHE A 400 8.01 -3.10 -1.64
C PHE A 400 7.22 -3.39 -0.35
N ASN A 401 7.31 -2.53 0.66
CA ASN A 401 6.46 -2.64 1.85
C ASN A 401 4.96 -2.56 1.53
N THR A 402 4.57 -1.68 0.61
CA THR A 402 3.20 -1.59 0.11
C THR A 402 2.77 -2.82 -0.68
N LEU A 403 3.69 -3.42 -1.44
CA LEU A 403 3.46 -4.70 -2.09
C LEU A 403 3.20 -5.81 -1.05
N MET A 404 3.99 -5.90 0.02
CA MET A 404 3.78 -6.87 1.10
C MET A 404 2.40 -6.74 1.75
N ARG A 405 1.97 -5.49 2.00
CA ARG A 405 0.60 -5.22 2.45
C ARG A 405 -0.45 -5.73 1.47
N SER A 406 -0.24 -5.52 0.17
CA SER A 406 -1.15 -5.97 -0.89
C SER A 406 -1.26 -7.51 -0.94
N ILE A 407 -0.14 -8.23 -0.81
CA ILE A 407 -0.14 -9.69 -0.65
C ILE A 407 -1.00 -10.10 0.54
N GLY A 408 -0.85 -9.42 1.69
CA GLY A 408 -1.69 -9.63 2.86
C GLY A 408 -3.18 -9.47 2.57
N THR A 409 -3.59 -8.42 1.86
CA THR A 409 -4.99 -8.20 1.47
C THR A 409 -5.53 -9.32 0.56
N SER A 410 -4.73 -9.80 -0.39
CA SER A 410 -5.16 -10.87 -1.30
C SER A 410 -5.26 -12.22 -0.61
N VAL A 411 -4.31 -12.55 0.27
CA VAL A 411 -4.38 -13.76 1.10
C VAL A 411 -5.61 -13.71 2.01
N SER A 412 -5.93 -12.56 2.58
CA SER A 412 -7.15 -12.35 3.36
C SER A 412 -8.40 -12.60 2.54
N ALA A 413 -8.48 -12.08 1.31
CA ALA A 413 -9.59 -12.32 0.42
C ALA A 413 -9.85 -13.81 0.18
N ALA A 414 -8.79 -14.60 -0.05
CA ALA A 414 -8.92 -16.03 -0.25
C ALA A 414 -9.31 -16.78 1.04
N VAL A 415 -8.62 -16.52 2.15
CA VAL A 415 -8.87 -17.22 3.42
C VAL A 415 -10.27 -16.92 3.94
N ILE A 416 -10.63 -15.64 4.04
CA ILE A 416 -11.95 -15.22 4.53
C ILE A 416 -13.05 -15.62 3.54
N GLY A 417 -12.80 -15.50 2.23
CA GLY A 417 -13.73 -15.94 1.20
C GLY A 417 -14.06 -17.44 1.31
N VAL A 418 -13.05 -18.30 1.51
CA VAL A 418 -13.27 -19.74 1.72
C VAL A 418 -14.05 -20.00 3.00
N VAL A 419 -13.71 -19.34 4.11
CA VAL A 419 -14.44 -19.50 5.38
C VAL A 419 -15.92 -19.15 5.21
N LEU A 420 -16.23 -17.99 4.62
CA LEU A 420 -17.61 -17.56 4.42
C LEU A 420 -18.37 -18.44 3.40
N ALA A 421 -17.69 -18.97 2.39
CA ALA A 421 -18.29 -19.86 1.39
C ALA A 421 -18.56 -21.29 1.92
N GLN A 422 -17.71 -21.79 2.82
CA GLN A 422 -17.87 -23.12 3.40
C GLN A 422 -18.82 -23.13 4.61
N MET A 423 -18.88 -22.02 5.35
CA MET A 423 -19.71 -21.90 6.55
C MET A 423 -20.99 -21.14 6.25
N THR A 424 -21.88 -21.73 5.47
CA THR A 424 -23.14 -21.11 5.01
C THR A 424 -24.37 -21.62 5.78
N THR A 425 -25.45 -20.84 5.70
CA THR A 425 -26.81 -21.18 6.10
C THR A 425 -27.76 -20.89 4.94
N THR A 426 -28.93 -21.52 4.92
CA THR A 426 -29.91 -21.35 3.84
C THR A 426 -31.07 -20.49 4.30
N LEU A 427 -31.33 -19.38 3.61
CA LEU A 427 -32.50 -18.52 3.82
C LEU A 427 -33.20 -18.29 2.47
N GLY A 428 -34.50 -18.57 2.40
CA GLY A 428 -35.28 -18.39 1.16
C GLY A 428 -34.77 -19.21 -0.04
N GLY A 429 -34.11 -20.36 0.22
CA GLY A 429 -33.50 -21.18 -0.83
C GLY A 429 -32.17 -20.65 -1.37
N HIS A 430 -31.57 -19.64 -0.74
CA HIS A 430 -30.26 -19.09 -1.10
C HIS A 430 -29.25 -19.34 0.01
N ALA A 431 -28.03 -19.74 -0.37
CA ALA A 431 -26.93 -19.93 0.58
C ALA A 431 -26.31 -18.57 0.93
N LEU A 432 -26.30 -18.23 2.22
CA LEU A 432 -25.70 -17.03 2.79
C LEU A 432 -24.63 -17.43 3.82
N PRO A 433 -23.57 -16.65 4.05
CA PRO A 433 -22.61 -16.97 5.10
C PRO A 433 -23.30 -17.01 6.47
N SER A 434 -23.01 -18.03 7.29
CA SER A 434 -23.60 -18.19 8.62
C SER A 434 -23.01 -17.21 9.64
N GLU A 435 -23.72 -16.95 10.74
CA GLU A 435 -23.19 -16.16 11.86
C GLU A 435 -21.86 -16.74 12.39
N ASN A 436 -21.77 -18.07 12.50
CA ASN A 436 -20.53 -18.72 12.92
C ASN A 436 -19.39 -18.51 11.92
N GLY A 437 -19.68 -18.47 10.62
CA GLY A 437 -18.71 -18.10 9.58
C GLY A 437 -18.14 -16.70 9.79
N PHE A 438 -18.99 -15.73 10.12
CA PHE A 438 -18.55 -14.38 10.46
C PHE A 438 -17.73 -14.33 11.76
N ARG A 439 -18.15 -15.05 12.81
CA ARG A 439 -17.38 -15.14 14.07
C ARG A 439 -16.00 -15.76 13.85
N VAL A 440 -15.90 -16.84 13.08
CA VAL A 440 -14.62 -17.47 12.73
C VAL A 440 -13.74 -16.51 11.92
N ALA A 441 -14.30 -15.81 10.94
CA ALA A 441 -13.56 -14.81 10.17
C ALA A 441 -12.99 -13.69 11.06
N MET A 442 -13.77 -13.20 12.03
CA MET A 442 -13.30 -12.21 13.00
C MET A 442 -12.22 -12.78 13.96
N LEU A 443 -12.36 -14.02 14.40
CA LEU A 443 -11.37 -14.71 15.24
C LEU A 443 -10.04 -14.91 14.50
N ILE A 444 -10.09 -15.24 13.21
CA ILE A 444 -8.89 -15.30 12.36
C ILE A 444 -8.23 -13.92 12.32
N GLY A 445 -9.01 -12.84 12.14
CA GLY A 445 -8.49 -11.47 12.22
C GLY A 445 -7.82 -11.15 13.57
N CYS A 446 -8.43 -11.58 14.67
CA CYS A 446 -7.86 -11.45 16.02
C CYS A 446 -6.51 -12.16 16.14
N GLY A 447 -6.47 -13.45 15.76
CA GLY A 447 -5.24 -14.25 15.79
C GLY A 447 -4.14 -13.64 14.93
N VAL A 448 -4.46 -13.20 13.71
CA VAL A 448 -3.51 -12.52 12.82
C VAL A 448 -3.01 -11.21 13.43
N GLY A 449 -3.86 -10.43 14.12
CA GLY A 449 -3.46 -9.25 14.86
C GLY A 449 -2.47 -9.55 16.00
N LEU A 450 -2.70 -10.63 16.76
CA LEU A 450 -1.78 -11.07 17.81
C LEU A 450 -0.43 -11.53 17.24
N VAL A 451 -0.45 -12.27 16.13
CA VAL A 451 0.79 -12.66 15.43
C VAL A 451 1.50 -11.43 14.88
N ALA A 452 0.78 -10.44 14.35
CA ALA A 452 1.36 -9.18 13.89
C ALA A 452 2.05 -8.44 15.04
N ALA A 453 1.44 -8.42 16.24
CA ALA A 453 2.03 -7.81 17.43
C ALA A 453 3.30 -8.54 17.88
N ALA A 454 3.30 -9.88 17.85
CA ALA A 454 4.48 -10.69 18.15
C ALA A 454 5.61 -10.43 17.14
N VAL A 455 5.33 -10.45 15.84
CA VAL A 455 6.30 -10.15 14.78
C VAL A 455 6.84 -8.72 14.91
N ALA A 456 5.96 -7.74 15.19
CA ALA A 456 6.37 -6.36 15.44
C ALA A 456 7.29 -6.22 16.67
N ALA A 457 7.03 -6.99 17.73
CA ALA A 457 7.86 -6.99 18.93
C ALA A 457 9.28 -7.57 18.66
N LEU A 458 9.44 -8.40 17.64
CA LEU A 458 10.72 -8.96 17.21
C LEU A 458 11.54 -8.02 16.32
N VAL A 459 10.99 -6.88 15.87
CA VAL A 459 11.76 -5.86 15.13
C VAL A 459 12.93 -5.39 16.01
N PRO A 460 14.19 -5.42 15.54
CA PRO A 460 15.32 -4.95 16.34
C PRO A 460 15.22 -3.47 16.71
N ALA A 461 15.56 -3.13 17.96
CA ALA A 461 15.43 -1.77 18.50
C ALA A 461 16.63 -0.85 18.17
N ARG A 462 17.77 -1.40 17.75
CA ARG A 462 18.99 -0.63 17.48
C ARG A 462 19.20 -0.51 15.97
N PHE A 463 19.13 0.71 15.46
CA PHE A 463 19.85 1.06 14.25
C PHE A 463 21.33 0.90 14.60
N ALA A 464 21.98 -0.15 14.09
CA ALA A 464 23.44 -0.13 14.05
C ALA A 464 23.79 1.08 13.18
N ALA A 465 24.24 2.16 13.81
CA ALA A 465 24.84 3.27 13.10
C ALA A 465 25.94 2.65 12.24
N ALA A 466 25.75 2.63 10.93
CA ALA A 466 26.88 2.46 10.04
C ALA A 466 27.84 3.58 10.45
N GLY A 467 29.01 3.20 10.99
CA GLY A 467 30.02 4.16 11.41
C GLY A 467 30.32 5.12 10.26
N PRO A 468 30.73 6.37 10.55
CA PRO A 468 31.20 7.25 9.50
C PRO A 468 32.25 6.48 8.70
N ALA A 469 32.03 6.36 7.38
CA ALA A 469 33.04 5.85 6.48
C ALA A 469 34.31 6.64 6.77
N ASP A 470 35.39 5.96 7.12
CA ASP A 470 36.69 6.58 7.29
C ASP A 470 36.95 7.46 6.06
N PRO A 471 37.39 8.72 6.25
CA PRO A 471 37.75 9.55 5.12
C PRO A 471 38.84 8.81 4.36
N VAL A 472 38.52 8.40 3.14
CA VAL A 472 39.53 7.93 2.18
C VAL A 472 40.56 9.04 2.09
N ASP A 473 41.76 8.73 2.56
CA ASP A 473 42.92 9.61 2.61
C ASP A 473 43.34 9.95 1.17
N ALA A 474 42.68 10.95 0.59
CA ALA A 474 43.01 11.50 -0.70
C ALA A 474 44.13 12.52 -0.52
N GLY A 475 45.36 12.04 -0.33
CA GLY A 475 46.49 12.95 -0.20
C GLY A 475 47.81 12.29 0.08
N THR A 476 48.36 11.55 -0.89
CA THR A 476 49.72 11.74 -1.45
C THR A 476 50.11 10.52 -2.28
N GLU A 477 50.00 10.62 -3.60
CA GLU A 477 50.92 9.93 -4.51
C GLU A 477 50.78 10.53 -5.91
N GLY A 478 51.88 11.08 -6.44
CA GLY A 478 52.03 11.38 -7.86
C GLY A 478 52.15 12.85 -8.25
N SER A 479 53.24 13.52 -7.88
CA SER A 479 53.81 14.57 -8.75
C SER A 479 55.31 14.37 -8.91
N GLY A 480 55.68 13.58 -9.91
CA GLY A 480 57.03 13.57 -10.43
C GLY A 480 57.34 14.94 -11.03
N THR A 481 58.33 15.62 -10.48
CA THR A 481 59.02 16.71 -11.17
C THR A 481 60.51 16.44 -11.06
N ALA A 482 61.12 16.13 -12.22
CA ALA A 482 62.54 15.97 -12.37
C ALA A 482 63.25 17.28 -12.01
N ALA A 483 64.20 17.21 -11.08
CA ALA A 483 65.20 18.25 -10.89
C ALA A 483 66.57 17.59 -10.77
N VAL A 484 67.33 17.72 -11.86
CA VAL A 484 68.75 17.42 -11.97
C VAL A 484 69.53 18.21 -10.92
N ARG A 485 70.32 17.53 -10.07
CA ARG A 485 71.50 18.12 -9.40
C ARG A 485 72.61 17.09 -9.30
N ALA A 486 73.80 17.55 -9.68
CA ALA A 486 75.07 16.84 -9.83
C ALA A 486 75.70 16.38 -8.48
N PRO A 487 76.70 15.49 -8.50
CA PRO A 487 77.27 14.88 -7.31
C PRO A 487 78.40 15.73 -6.69
N SER A 488 78.52 15.69 -5.36
CA SER A 488 79.71 16.14 -4.64
C SER A 488 79.97 15.19 -3.46
N GLU A 489 81.00 14.38 -3.70
CA GLU A 489 82.01 13.77 -2.82
C GLU A 489 81.84 13.78 -1.29
N ALA A 490 81.96 12.55 -0.76
CA ALA A 490 82.77 12.10 0.38
C ALA A 490 83.41 13.13 1.34
N GLU A 491 83.21 12.96 2.65
CA GLU A 491 84.23 12.37 3.54
C GLU A 491 83.67 12.03 4.94
N ALA A 492 84.39 11.13 5.63
CA ALA A 492 83.99 10.35 6.81
C ALA A 492 84.20 11.10 8.17
N PRO A 493 84.35 10.44 9.34
CA PRO A 493 83.33 10.43 10.40
C PRO A 493 83.82 10.97 11.78
N ALA A 494 82.88 11.15 12.71
CA ALA A 494 83.02 10.87 14.15
C ALA A 494 81.65 10.87 14.83
#